data_AF-A0A7M1W4V9-F1
#
_entry.id   AF-A0A7M1W4V9-F1
#
_cell.length_a   1.000
_cell.length_b   1.000
_cell.length_c   1.000
_cell.angle_alpha   90.00
_cell.angle_beta   90.00
_cell.angle_gamma   90.00
#
_symmetry.space_group_name_H-M   'P 1'
#
loop_
_entity.id
_entity.type
_entity.pdbx_description
1 polymer ?
#
loop_
_entity_poly.entity_id
_entity_poly.type
_entity_poly.pdbx_seq_one_letter_code
_entity_poly.pdbx_strand_id
1 'polypeptide(L)'
;MKVLHHGGKNTVTGSCHELVLQNGSVLIDCGLLQGEDNAQQQSLNIDFSISDLKAVVLTHSHIDHVGRLPWLLAAGYKGPIYCTEASAELVPLMLEDGLKLQLGMRHHQRENVLDFVRTLIRPCPYSQWIEIEEHASLRFQPAGHILGSAYVEFRLSNNEVVVFSGDLGPRNTPLLPDPVSPEKADYLFIESTYGNKVHEDVESRSRRLLSIIEHALRDSGVIVIPAFSVGRTQELLFDIEQLIHEHALQDSLPIILDSPLAKKVTNTYRQFKKLWGVEAKERLEHHRHPLAFDQCITVESHTDHLKLVNRLASTAEAAIVVAASGMCEGGRVVNYLEALLPDKRNDVLFAGYQAEGTLGRRIQDGADSVLIEGKRVKVKAQVHTMSGYSAHSDMNDLIQFVTAIPTPPKEVHLIHGEEDSKKALYQQLINLGYNCVL
;
A
#
# COMPACT_ATOMS: atom_id res chain seq x y z
N MET A 1 4.39 26.61 -13.55
CA MET A 1 4.60 25.42 -12.70
C MET A 1 5.71 24.56 -13.34
N LYS A 2 6.62 23.97 -12.56
CA LYS A 2 7.64 23.03 -13.04
C LYS A 2 7.80 21.87 -12.04
N VAL A 3 7.67 20.64 -12.53
CA VAL A 3 7.88 19.40 -11.76
C VAL A 3 8.95 18.57 -12.44
N LEU A 4 9.91 18.06 -11.67
CA LEU A 4 10.91 17.08 -12.11
C LEU A 4 10.54 15.72 -11.54
N HIS A 5 10.57 14.67 -12.36
CA HIS A 5 10.28 13.32 -11.89
C HIS A 5 11.58 12.52 -11.75
N HIS A 6 11.86 12.08 -10.52
CA HIS A 6 13.04 11.26 -10.17
C HIS A 6 12.67 9.78 -10.00
N GLY A 7 11.40 9.45 -10.15
CA GLY A 7 10.82 8.10 -10.14
C GLY A 7 9.29 8.16 -10.19
N GLY A 8 8.62 7.01 -10.37
CA GLY A 8 7.16 6.91 -10.41
C GLY A 8 6.46 7.60 -11.60
N LYS A 9 7.19 8.08 -12.61
CA LYS A 9 6.57 8.68 -13.80
C LYS A 9 6.02 7.62 -14.77
N ASN A 10 6.85 6.62 -15.08
CA ASN A 10 6.53 5.55 -16.04
C ASN A 10 6.51 4.17 -15.38
N THR A 11 6.61 4.15 -14.05
CA THR A 11 6.72 2.96 -13.22
C THR A 11 5.63 3.01 -12.17
N VAL A 12 5.25 1.85 -11.64
CA VAL A 12 4.33 1.76 -10.49
C VAL A 12 5.11 2.02 -9.20
N THR A 13 6.40 1.74 -9.13
CA THR A 13 7.18 1.92 -7.91
C THR A 13 8.16 3.09 -7.99
N GLY A 14 8.73 3.47 -6.85
CA GLY A 14 9.79 4.47 -6.77
C GLY A 14 9.33 5.92 -6.83
N SER A 15 8.12 6.21 -6.34
CA SER A 15 7.51 7.55 -6.34
C SER A 15 8.45 8.61 -5.77
N CYS A 16 8.80 9.59 -6.61
CA CYS A 16 9.75 10.64 -6.26
C CYS A 16 9.60 11.81 -7.23
N HIS A 17 8.96 12.89 -6.78
CA HIS A 17 8.65 14.05 -7.61
C HIS A 17 9.13 15.34 -6.95
N GLU A 18 9.80 16.21 -7.69
CA GLU A 18 10.30 17.48 -7.18
C GLU A 18 9.48 18.63 -7.75
N LEU A 19 8.72 19.31 -6.89
CA LEU A 19 8.00 20.53 -7.23
C LEU A 19 8.93 21.74 -7.04
N VAL A 20 9.23 22.42 -8.14
CA VAL A 20 10.05 23.64 -8.12
C VAL A 20 9.20 24.82 -7.67
N LEU A 21 9.63 25.46 -6.59
CA LEU A 21 9.01 26.65 -6.02
C LEU A 21 9.76 27.92 -6.46
N GLN A 22 9.37 29.06 -5.91
CA GLN A 22 10.05 30.33 -6.21
C GLN A 22 11.48 30.34 -5.64
N ASN A 23 11.68 29.79 -4.44
CA ASN A 23 12.96 29.82 -3.74
C ASN A 23 13.45 28.40 -3.36
N GLY A 24 13.54 27.50 -4.33
CA GLY A 24 14.05 26.13 -4.13
C GLY A 24 13.02 25.11 -4.58
N SER A 25 12.96 23.97 -3.91
CA SER A 25 12.01 22.91 -4.26
C SER A 25 11.58 22.06 -3.08
N VAL A 26 10.51 21.31 -3.27
CA VAL A 26 9.99 20.33 -2.32
C VAL A 26 9.94 18.98 -3.02
N LEU A 27 10.39 17.95 -2.32
CA LEU A 27 10.30 16.57 -2.79
C LEU A 27 9.02 15.92 -2.27
N ILE A 28 8.18 15.42 -3.16
CA ILE A 28 6.99 14.64 -2.87
C ILE A 28 7.35 13.16 -3.04
N ASP A 29 7.26 12.43 -1.93
CA ASP A 29 7.69 11.05 -1.78
C ASP A 29 9.18 10.81 -2.10
N CYS A 30 9.70 9.69 -1.61
CA CYS A 30 11.06 9.22 -1.82
C CYS A 30 11.07 7.69 -1.74
N GLY A 31 10.49 7.06 -2.74
CA GLY A 31 10.16 5.64 -2.78
C GLY A 31 11.24 4.70 -3.32
N LEU A 32 11.24 3.44 -2.86
CA LEU A 32 12.06 2.37 -3.49
C LEU A 32 11.38 1.81 -4.74
N LEU A 33 12.20 1.46 -5.73
CA LEU A 33 11.76 0.67 -6.87
C LEU A 33 11.68 -0.81 -6.46
N GLN A 34 10.71 -1.55 -7.00
CA GLN A 34 10.54 -2.98 -6.73
C GLN A 34 10.30 -3.75 -8.04
N GLY A 35 10.55 -5.07 -8.04
CA GLY A 35 10.36 -5.90 -9.22
C GLY A 35 11.27 -5.50 -10.39
N GLU A 36 10.72 -5.54 -11.62
CA GLU A 36 11.46 -5.17 -12.84
C GLU A 36 11.88 -3.70 -12.88
N ASP A 37 11.16 -2.79 -12.21
CA ASP A 37 11.54 -1.38 -12.10
C ASP A 37 12.94 -1.22 -11.46
N ASN A 38 13.27 -2.08 -10.49
CA ASN A 38 14.59 -2.12 -9.85
C ASN A 38 15.68 -2.72 -10.77
N ALA A 39 15.30 -3.59 -11.73
CA ALA A 39 16.26 -4.15 -12.69
C ALA A 39 16.70 -3.11 -13.74
N GLN A 40 15.85 -2.11 -14.02
CA GLN A 40 16.13 -1.03 -14.98
C GLN A 40 17.00 0.09 -14.40
N GLN A 41 16.96 0.34 -13.09
CA GLN A 41 17.79 1.34 -12.41
C GLN A 41 18.80 0.66 -11.46
N GLN A 42 20.07 0.61 -11.87
CA GLN A 42 21.15 -0.11 -11.16
C GLN A 42 21.53 0.45 -9.78
N SER A 43 20.89 1.54 -9.30
CA SER A 43 21.31 2.21 -8.07
C SER A 43 20.16 2.81 -7.28
N LEU A 44 20.14 2.52 -5.97
CA LEU A 44 19.28 3.18 -4.98
C LEU A 44 19.77 4.59 -4.61
N ASN A 45 20.92 5.02 -5.15
CA ASN A 45 21.52 6.31 -4.84
C ASN A 45 20.62 7.46 -5.27
N ILE A 46 20.75 8.60 -4.58
CA ILE A 46 20.18 9.86 -5.03
C ILE A 46 21.12 10.44 -6.08
N ASP A 47 20.64 10.55 -7.31
CA ASP A 47 21.36 11.00 -8.50
C ASP A 47 21.00 12.44 -8.93
N PHE A 48 20.12 13.09 -8.17
CA PHE A 48 19.72 14.48 -8.35
C PHE A 48 20.28 15.37 -7.22
N SER A 49 20.34 16.68 -7.49
CA SER A 49 20.80 17.66 -6.51
C SER A 49 19.79 17.79 -5.37
N ILE A 50 20.28 17.75 -4.12
CA ILE A 50 19.47 17.98 -2.92
C ILE A 50 19.70 19.37 -2.31
N SER A 51 20.56 20.19 -2.91
CA SER A 51 21.02 21.46 -2.31
C SER A 51 19.89 22.48 -2.13
N ASP A 52 18.90 22.46 -3.01
CA ASP A 52 17.78 23.42 -3.02
C ASP A 52 16.51 22.86 -2.38
N LEU A 53 16.54 21.60 -1.90
CA LEU A 53 15.40 20.97 -1.26
C LEU A 53 15.09 21.60 0.09
N LYS A 54 13.93 22.23 0.18
CA LYS A 54 13.41 22.84 1.42
C LYS A 54 12.76 21.82 2.34
N ALA A 55 12.06 20.86 1.77
CA ALA A 55 11.27 19.89 2.51
C ALA A 55 11.12 18.60 1.71
N VAL A 56 10.83 17.51 2.43
CA VAL A 56 10.24 16.30 1.88
C VAL A 56 8.81 16.22 2.38
N VAL A 57 7.88 15.79 1.53
CA VAL A 57 6.47 15.59 1.85
C VAL A 57 6.10 14.16 1.51
N LEU A 58 5.63 13.40 2.49
CA LEU A 58 5.23 12.00 2.30
C LEU A 58 3.72 11.91 2.23
N THR A 59 3.20 11.33 1.15
CA THR A 59 1.78 11.08 0.95
C THR A 59 1.29 9.99 1.91
N HIS A 60 2.06 8.92 2.05
CA HIS A 60 1.74 7.79 2.94
C HIS A 60 2.98 6.94 3.26
N SER A 61 2.81 5.83 3.97
CA SER A 61 3.91 5.04 4.54
C SER A 61 4.36 3.82 3.72
N HIS A 62 3.86 3.58 2.50
CA HIS A 62 4.36 2.45 1.72
C HIS A 62 5.79 2.65 1.23
N ILE A 63 6.49 1.54 1.01
CA ILE A 63 7.94 1.52 0.81
C ILE A 63 8.34 2.09 -0.56
N ASP A 64 7.48 1.95 -1.54
CA ASP A 64 7.56 2.61 -2.84
C ASP A 64 7.21 4.11 -2.80
N HIS A 65 6.94 4.67 -1.63
CA HIS A 65 6.82 6.13 -1.38
C HIS A 65 7.82 6.64 -0.33
N VAL A 66 8.33 5.81 0.58
CA VAL A 66 9.22 6.27 1.67
C VAL A 66 10.56 5.56 1.72
N GLY A 67 10.72 4.46 0.99
CA GLY A 67 11.82 3.52 1.19
C GLY A 67 13.20 4.08 0.88
N ARG A 68 13.35 5.11 0.02
CA ARG A 68 14.64 5.76 -0.27
C ARG A 68 15.00 6.85 0.72
N LEU A 69 14.17 7.14 1.73
CA LEU A 69 14.50 8.15 2.75
C LEU A 69 15.88 7.95 3.38
N PRO A 70 16.29 6.74 3.85
CA PRO A 70 17.63 6.55 4.38
C PRO A 70 18.77 6.90 3.39
N TRP A 71 18.55 6.73 2.09
CA TRP A 71 19.51 7.06 1.03
C TRP A 71 19.56 8.56 0.79
N LEU A 72 18.42 9.25 0.86
CA LEU A 72 18.35 10.71 0.84
C LEU A 72 19.09 11.35 2.01
N LEU A 73 18.97 10.77 3.21
CA LEU A 73 19.71 11.20 4.38
C LEU A 73 21.22 10.93 4.23
N ALA A 74 21.60 9.78 3.68
CA ALA A 74 22.99 9.45 3.38
C ALA A 74 23.61 10.39 2.32
N ALA A 75 22.81 10.87 1.37
CA ALA A 75 23.21 11.89 0.39
C ALA A 75 23.42 13.28 1.02
N GLY A 76 22.98 13.49 2.26
CA GLY A 76 23.24 14.70 3.04
C GLY A 76 22.00 15.55 3.35
N TYR A 77 20.80 15.08 3.03
CA TYR A 77 19.57 15.81 3.37
C TYR A 77 19.34 15.86 4.88
N LYS A 78 18.98 17.04 5.39
CA LYS A 78 18.74 17.30 6.82
C LYS A 78 17.52 18.19 7.07
N GLY A 79 16.68 18.38 6.05
CA GLY A 79 15.50 19.22 6.12
C GLY A 79 14.30 18.51 6.76
N PRO A 80 13.18 19.23 6.96
CA PRO A 80 11.95 18.68 7.52
C PRO A 80 11.25 17.70 6.57
N ILE A 81 10.66 16.66 7.15
CA ILE A 81 9.84 15.65 6.47
C ILE A 81 8.40 15.81 6.95
N TYR A 82 7.53 16.38 6.13
CA TYR A 82 6.11 16.57 6.45
C TYR A 82 5.30 15.35 6.06
N CYS A 83 4.43 14.90 6.95
CA CYS A 83 3.47 13.82 6.68
C CYS A 83 2.31 13.92 7.67
N THR A 84 1.26 13.12 7.47
CA THR A 84 0.13 13.08 8.42
C THR A 84 0.56 12.51 9.78
N GLU A 85 -0.20 12.81 10.84
CA GLU A 85 0.06 12.28 12.18
C GLU A 85 0.15 10.75 12.23
N ALA A 86 -0.71 10.06 11.47
CA ALA A 86 -0.67 8.60 11.41
C ALA A 86 0.52 8.08 10.58
N SER A 87 0.85 8.74 9.46
CA SER A 87 2.03 8.41 8.67
C SER A 87 3.33 8.63 9.46
N ALA A 88 3.39 9.63 10.34
CA ALA A 88 4.55 9.87 11.22
C ALA A 88 4.87 8.68 12.13
N GLU A 89 3.86 7.95 12.59
CA GLU A 89 4.03 6.73 13.39
C GLU A 89 4.35 5.49 12.53
N LEU A 90 3.78 5.41 11.33
CA LEU A 90 3.93 4.25 10.44
C LEU A 90 5.25 4.24 9.67
N VAL A 91 5.71 5.40 9.19
CA VAL A 91 6.93 5.51 8.35
C VAL A 91 8.14 4.86 9.01
N PRO A 92 8.45 5.12 10.29
CA PRO A 92 9.57 4.45 10.93
C PRO A 92 9.46 2.94 11.04
N LEU A 93 8.25 2.40 11.23
CA LEU A 93 8.03 0.96 11.29
C LEU A 93 8.31 0.31 9.94
N MET A 94 7.86 0.95 8.86
CA MET A 94 8.08 0.49 7.50
C MET A 94 9.56 0.55 7.12
N LEU A 95 10.25 1.64 7.49
CA LEU A 95 11.70 1.76 7.29
C LEU A 95 12.49 0.73 8.11
N GLU A 96 12.11 0.44 9.36
CA GLU A 96 12.81 -0.53 10.23
C GLU A 96 12.93 -1.91 9.56
N ASP A 97 11.86 -2.35 8.90
CA ASP A 97 11.78 -3.63 8.21
C ASP A 97 12.64 -3.65 6.95
N GLY A 98 12.58 -2.60 6.13
CA GLY A 98 13.45 -2.42 4.96
C GLY A 98 14.94 -2.42 5.33
N LEU A 99 15.34 -1.65 6.34
CA LEU A 99 16.72 -1.60 6.83
C LEU A 99 17.20 -2.96 7.37
N LYS A 100 16.30 -3.79 7.89
CA LYS A 100 16.62 -5.14 8.39
C LYS A 100 16.79 -6.14 7.26
N LEU A 101 15.79 -6.23 6.39
CA LEU A 101 15.69 -7.29 5.39
C LEU A 101 16.56 -7.00 4.17
N GLN A 102 16.62 -5.73 3.71
CA GLN A 102 17.35 -5.36 2.51
C GLN A 102 18.82 -5.04 2.79
N LEU A 103 19.11 -4.32 3.89
CA LEU A 103 20.47 -3.87 4.21
C LEU A 103 21.19 -4.72 5.26
N GLY A 104 20.51 -5.70 5.86
CA GLY A 104 21.09 -6.55 6.90
C GLY A 104 21.58 -5.78 8.13
N MET A 105 21.05 -4.58 8.38
CA MET A 105 21.55 -3.70 9.44
C MET A 105 21.23 -4.28 10.82
N ARG A 106 22.21 -4.25 11.71
CA ARG A 106 22.02 -4.66 13.11
C ARG A 106 21.09 -3.68 13.82
N HIS A 107 20.44 -4.15 14.90
CA HIS A 107 19.47 -3.36 15.66
C HIS A 107 19.96 -1.93 15.98
N HIS A 108 21.14 -1.78 16.58
CA HIS A 108 21.67 -0.46 16.94
C HIS A 108 21.86 0.48 15.73
N GLN A 109 22.27 -0.06 14.57
CA GLN A 109 22.43 0.75 13.36
C GLN A 109 21.08 1.22 12.81
N ARG A 110 20.06 0.34 12.87
CA ARG A 110 18.69 0.68 12.46
C ARG A 110 18.11 1.77 13.35
N GLU A 111 18.22 1.61 14.68
CA GLU A 111 17.73 2.62 15.63
C GLU A 111 18.38 3.99 15.40
N ASN A 112 19.69 4.08 15.17
CA ASN A 112 20.33 5.38 14.91
C ASN A 112 19.77 6.09 13.66
N VAL A 113 19.49 5.35 12.57
CA VAL A 113 18.87 5.92 11.36
C VAL A 113 17.44 6.36 11.66
N LEU A 114 16.69 5.52 12.35
CA LEU A 114 15.29 5.73 12.70
C LEU A 114 15.10 6.92 13.66
N ASP A 115 16.00 7.07 14.64
CA ASP A 115 16.02 8.22 15.55
C ASP A 115 16.28 9.50 14.78
N PHE A 116 17.24 9.49 13.85
CA PHE A 116 17.51 10.65 13.02
C PHE A 116 16.30 11.01 12.15
N VAL A 117 15.66 10.03 11.49
CA VAL A 117 14.41 10.23 10.74
C VAL A 117 13.33 10.89 11.61
N ARG A 118 13.12 10.41 12.84
CA ARG A 118 12.13 10.99 13.77
C ARG A 118 12.39 12.45 14.08
N THR A 119 13.66 12.86 14.21
CA THR A 119 13.98 14.29 14.46
C THR A 119 13.60 15.21 13.31
N LEU A 120 13.50 14.66 12.08
CA LEU A 120 13.15 15.41 10.87
C LEU A 120 11.65 15.38 10.58
N ILE A 121 10.91 14.37 11.05
CA ILE A 121 9.47 14.25 10.85
C ILE A 121 8.73 15.43 11.48
N ARG A 122 7.77 15.98 10.74
CA ARG A 122 6.84 17.04 11.13
C ARG A 122 5.41 16.53 10.91
N PRO A 123 4.76 15.95 11.94
CA PRO A 123 3.40 15.44 11.82
C PRO A 123 2.42 16.59 11.61
N CYS A 124 1.50 16.39 10.68
CA CYS A 124 0.58 17.43 10.22
C CYS A 124 -0.87 16.91 10.25
N PRO A 125 -1.82 17.70 10.77
CA PRO A 125 -3.23 17.35 10.70
C PRO A 125 -3.78 17.49 9.28
N TYR A 126 -4.83 16.74 8.98
CA TYR A 126 -5.59 16.92 7.74
C TYR A 126 -6.24 18.30 7.67
N SER A 127 -6.47 18.75 6.44
CA SER A 127 -7.25 19.94 6.09
C SER A 127 -6.71 21.27 6.66
N GLN A 128 -5.45 21.31 7.12
CA GLN A 128 -4.78 22.52 7.57
C GLN A 128 -3.67 22.94 6.61
N TRP A 129 -3.63 24.24 6.28
CA TRP A 129 -2.55 24.83 5.49
C TRP A 129 -1.32 25.06 6.36
N ILE A 130 -0.18 24.56 5.89
CA ILE A 130 1.12 24.64 6.55
C ILE A 130 2.07 25.38 5.62
N GLU A 131 2.69 26.43 6.12
CA GLU A 131 3.67 27.21 5.36
C GLU A 131 5.00 26.44 5.27
N ILE A 132 5.52 26.28 4.06
CA ILE A 132 6.82 25.62 3.79
C ILE A 132 7.89 26.68 3.57
N GLU A 133 7.54 27.72 2.80
CA GLU A 133 8.36 28.91 2.57
C GLU A 133 7.45 30.11 2.30
N GLU A 134 8.05 31.29 2.17
CA GLU A 134 7.34 32.54 1.88
C GLU A 134 6.46 32.37 0.63
N HIS A 135 5.15 32.48 0.82
CA HIS A 135 4.12 32.33 -0.22
C HIS A 135 3.92 30.91 -0.80
N ALA A 136 4.45 29.86 -0.17
CA ALA A 136 4.13 28.47 -0.52
C ALA A 136 3.63 27.68 0.71
N SER A 137 2.45 27.08 0.58
CA SER A 137 1.86 26.28 1.66
C SER A 137 1.38 24.92 1.14
N LEU A 138 1.51 23.88 1.96
CA LEU A 138 0.92 22.56 1.71
C LEU A 138 -0.31 22.32 2.59
N ARG A 139 -1.16 21.39 2.18
CA ARG A 139 -2.26 20.85 2.97
C ARG A 139 -2.45 19.37 2.63
N PHE A 140 -2.57 18.54 3.66
CA PHE A 140 -2.90 17.12 3.50
C PHE A 140 -4.41 16.93 3.52
N GLN A 141 -4.92 16.07 2.64
CA GLN A 141 -6.32 15.67 2.63
C GLN A 141 -6.42 14.15 2.56
N PRO A 142 -7.44 13.51 3.16
CA PRO A 142 -7.54 12.06 3.19
C PRO A 142 -7.59 11.45 1.77
N ALA A 143 -6.70 10.49 1.50
CA ALA A 143 -6.70 9.74 0.24
C ALA A 143 -7.43 8.39 0.32
N GLY A 144 -7.75 7.90 1.52
CA GLY A 144 -8.48 6.63 1.70
C GLY A 144 -7.71 5.36 1.32
N HIS A 145 -6.43 5.45 0.98
CA HIS A 145 -5.61 4.34 0.50
C HIS A 145 -5.13 3.41 1.63
N ILE A 146 -4.44 4.00 2.62
CA ILE A 146 -4.05 3.36 3.89
C ILE A 146 -4.25 4.33 5.06
N LEU A 147 -4.15 3.87 6.31
CA LEU A 147 -4.21 4.78 7.46
C LEU A 147 -3.14 5.88 7.33
N GLY A 148 -3.58 7.13 7.37
CA GLY A 148 -2.68 8.28 7.26
C GLY A 148 -2.35 8.69 5.82
N SER A 149 -2.85 7.97 4.80
CA SER A 149 -2.61 8.33 3.41
C SER A 149 -3.29 9.64 3.05
N ALA A 150 -2.58 10.48 2.31
CA ALA A 150 -3.05 11.77 1.91
C ALA A 150 -2.71 12.10 0.46
N TYR A 151 -3.64 12.77 -0.23
CA TYR A 151 -3.27 13.61 -1.33
C TYR A 151 -2.83 14.97 -0.78
N VAL A 152 -1.91 15.62 -1.47
CA VAL A 152 -1.27 16.85 -1.01
C VAL A 152 -1.58 17.98 -1.98
N GLU A 153 -2.12 19.06 -1.42
CA GLU A 153 -2.36 20.30 -2.15
C GLU A 153 -1.24 21.29 -1.83
N PHE A 154 -0.64 21.88 -2.86
CA PHE A 154 0.34 22.96 -2.74
C PHE A 154 -0.25 24.24 -3.32
N ARG A 155 -0.40 25.27 -2.48
CA ARG A 155 -0.74 26.61 -2.94
C ARG A 155 0.55 27.39 -3.17
N LEU A 156 0.75 27.83 -4.41
CA LEU A 156 1.93 28.56 -4.86
C LEU A 156 1.74 30.08 -4.70
N SER A 157 2.83 30.84 -4.89
CA SER A 157 2.84 32.30 -4.72
C SER A 157 1.93 33.05 -5.69
N ASN A 158 1.62 32.45 -6.84
CA ASN A 158 0.68 32.96 -7.83
C ASN A 158 -0.78 32.52 -7.60
N ASN A 159 -1.09 31.90 -6.44
CA ASN A 159 -2.38 31.31 -6.08
C ASN A 159 -2.83 30.11 -6.93
N GLU A 160 -1.94 29.56 -7.77
CA GLU A 160 -2.18 28.26 -8.39
C GLU A 160 -2.11 27.16 -7.33
N VAL A 161 -2.96 26.14 -7.47
CA VAL A 161 -2.97 24.94 -6.63
C VAL A 161 -2.47 23.75 -7.44
N VAL A 162 -1.37 23.16 -7.00
CA VAL A 162 -0.83 21.91 -7.55
C VAL A 162 -1.22 20.77 -6.60
N VAL A 163 -1.84 19.72 -7.12
CA VAL A 163 -2.25 18.56 -6.32
C VAL A 163 -1.47 17.33 -6.74
N PHE A 164 -0.90 16.63 -5.77
CA PHE A 164 -0.36 15.28 -5.94
C PHE A 164 -1.26 14.30 -5.21
N SER A 165 -1.81 13.32 -5.92
CA SER A 165 -2.75 12.36 -5.33
C SER A 165 -2.09 11.45 -4.29
N GLY A 166 -0.79 11.17 -4.44
CA GLY A 166 -0.24 9.93 -3.88
C GLY A 166 -1.03 8.75 -4.43
N ASP A 167 -1.28 7.75 -3.58
CA ASP A 167 -2.18 6.67 -3.91
C ASP A 167 -3.58 6.96 -3.37
N LEU A 168 -4.59 6.75 -4.21
CA LEU A 168 -5.98 6.97 -3.89
C LEU A 168 -6.65 5.64 -3.54
N GLY A 169 -7.42 5.61 -2.46
CA GLY A 169 -8.20 4.44 -2.07
C GLY A 169 -9.43 4.25 -2.94
N PRO A 170 -9.91 3.01 -3.12
CA PRO A 170 -11.23 2.78 -3.68
C PRO A 170 -12.32 3.32 -2.75
N ARG A 171 -13.47 3.64 -3.33
CA ARG A 171 -14.65 4.10 -2.57
C ARG A 171 -15.41 2.95 -1.93
N ASN A 172 -16.25 3.29 -0.95
CA ASN A 172 -17.11 2.36 -0.21
C ASN A 172 -16.31 1.25 0.49
N THR A 173 -15.16 1.62 1.05
CA THR A 173 -14.37 0.71 1.89
C THR A 173 -14.80 0.83 3.35
N PRO A 174 -14.82 -0.28 4.10
CA PRO A 174 -15.36 -0.24 5.45
C PRO A 174 -14.45 0.47 6.45
N LEU A 175 -13.13 0.43 6.21
CA LEU A 175 -12.13 0.81 7.21
C LEU A 175 -11.68 2.27 7.10
N LEU A 176 -11.57 2.81 5.88
CA LEU A 176 -11.01 4.13 5.62
C LEU A 176 -12.06 5.03 4.95
N PRO A 177 -11.99 6.35 5.15
CA PRO A 177 -12.89 7.29 4.49
C PRO A 177 -12.61 7.33 2.99
N ASP A 178 -13.67 7.47 2.20
CA ASP A 178 -13.56 7.66 0.75
C ASP A 178 -12.78 8.94 0.42
N PRO A 179 -11.92 8.92 -0.63
CA PRO A 179 -11.26 10.13 -1.09
C PRO A 179 -12.27 11.13 -1.66
N VAL A 180 -12.17 12.37 -1.20
CA VAL A 180 -12.97 13.50 -1.71
C VAL A 180 -12.08 14.32 -2.64
N SER A 181 -12.61 14.73 -3.80
CA SER A 181 -11.88 15.55 -4.75
C SER A 181 -11.49 16.91 -4.16
N PRO A 182 -10.35 17.49 -4.57
CA PRO A 182 -9.95 18.81 -4.13
C PRO A 182 -10.95 19.88 -4.60
N GLU A 183 -11.16 20.90 -3.77
CA GLU A 183 -12.00 22.06 -4.12
C GLU A 183 -11.43 22.84 -5.32
N LYS A 184 -10.11 22.78 -5.51
CA LYS A 184 -9.40 23.40 -6.63
C LYS A 184 -8.10 22.63 -6.92
N ALA A 185 -7.84 22.38 -8.20
CA ALA A 185 -6.53 21.96 -8.70
C ALA A 185 -6.27 22.63 -10.05
N ASP A 186 -5.31 23.54 -10.13
CA ASP A 186 -4.87 24.10 -11.41
C ASP A 186 -4.06 23.05 -12.20
N TYR A 187 -3.24 22.27 -11.49
CA TYR A 187 -2.50 21.13 -12.03
C TYR A 187 -2.70 19.92 -11.11
N LEU A 188 -3.06 18.78 -11.70
CA LEU A 188 -3.30 17.55 -10.95
C LEU A 188 -2.31 16.48 -11.40
N PHE A 189 -1.53 15.94 -10.48
CA PHE A 189 -0.69 14.76 -10.66
C PHE A 189 -1.42 13.60 -9.97
N ILE A 190 -1.94 12.66 -10.76
CA ILE A 190 -2.79 11.57 -10.27
C ILE A 190 -2.17 10.20 -10.59
N GLU A 191 -2.28 9.28 -9.63
CA GLU A 191 -1.90 7.88 -9.84
C GLU A 191 -2.74 7.22 -10.95
N SER A 192 -2.23 6.11 -11.47
CA SER A 192 -2.86 5.41 -12.59
C SER A 192 -2.67 3.90 -12.48
N THR A 193 -2.57 3.37 -11.26
CA THR A 193 -2.28 1.95 -11.02
C THR A 193 -3.33 1.03 -11.67
N TYR A 194 -4.61 1.41 -11.59
CA TYR A 194 -5.74 0.68 -12.18
C TYR A 194 -6.52 1.51 -13.21
N GLY A 195 -5.83 2.41 -13.92
CA GLY A 195 -6.39 3.21 -15.01
C GLY A 195 -7.01 2.43 -16.18
N ASN A 196 -6.80 1.11 -16.25
CA ASN A 196 -7.39 0.21 -17.24
C ASN A 196 -8.33 -0.86 -16.66
N LYS A 197 -8.68 -0.82 -15.37
CA LYS A 197 -9.50 -1.84 -14.71
C LYS A 197 -10.63 -1.21 -13.90
N VAL A 198 -11.68 -1.99 -13.70
CA VAL A 198 -12.81 -1.70 -12.81
C VAL A 198 -12.86 -2.80 -11.78
N HIS A 199 -13.05 -2.46 -10.50
CA HIS A 199 -13.07 -3.45 -9.43
C HIS A 199 -14.40 -4.19 -9.36
N GLU A 200 -14.36 -5.39 -8.78
CA GLU A 200 -15.58 -6.13 -8.42
C GLU A 200 -16.35 -5.35 -7.35
N ASP A 201 -17.68 -5.37 -7.41
CA ASP A 201 -18.51 -4.79 -6.36
C ASP A 201 -18.37 -5.58 -5.04
N VAL A 202 -18.73 -4.92 -3.93
CA VAL A 202 -18.56 -5.46 -2.57
C VAL A 202 -19.34 -6.77 -2.37
N GLU A 203 -20.53 -6.92 -2.95
CA GLU A 203 -21.36 -8.12 -2.78
C GLU A 203 -20.72 -9.32 -3.50
N SER A 204 -20.32 -9.12 -4.76
CA SER A 204 -19.63 -10.12 -5.57
C SER A 204 -18.34 -10.57 -4.90
N ARG A 205 -17.55 -9.61 -4.39
CA ARG A 205 -16.32 -9.86 -3.65
C ARG A 205 -16.58 -10.72 -2.40
N SER A 206 -17.52 -10.33 -1.55
CA SER A 206 -17.85 -11.05 -0.32
C SER A 206 -18.32 -12.48 -0.58
N ARG A 207 -19.19 -12.67 -1.59
CA ARG A 207 -19.66 -14.01 -1.99
C ARG A 207 -18.51 -14.91 -2.45
N ARG A 208 -17.57 -14.34 -3.20
CA ARG A 208 -16.41 -15.07 -3.73
C ARG A 208 -15.42 -15.44 -2.64
N LEU A 209 -15.16 -14.53 -1.68
CA LEU A 209 -14.36 -14.82 -0.49
C LEU A 209 -14.99 -15.96 0.34
N LEU A 210 -16.31 -15.90 0.58
CA LEU A 210 -17.03 -16.96 1.28
C LEU A 210 -16.88 -18.31 0.58
N SER A 211 -17.01 -18.35 -0.75
CA SER A 211 -16.83 -19.58 -1.52
C SER A 211 -15.42 -20.19 -1.38
N ILE A 212 -14.38 -19.36 -1.26
CA ILE A 212 -13.00 -19.84 -1.04
C ILE A 212 -12.88 -20.39 0.39
N ILE A 213 -13.47 -19.72 1.36
CA ILE A 213 -13.52 -20.18 2.76
C ILE A 213 -14.23 -21.53 2.89
N GLU A 214 -15.40 -21.68 2.27
CA GLU A 214 -16.16 -22.92 2.26
C GLU A 214 -15.41 -24.06 1.56
N HIS A 215 -14.68 -23.75 0.48
CA HIS A 215 -13.81 -24.71 -0.20
C HIS A 215 -12.74 -25.26 0.75
N ALA A 216 -12.00 -24.37 1.41
CA ALA A 216 -10.94 -24.75 2.34
C ALA A 216 -11.46 -25.56 3.54
N LEU A 217 -12.63 -25.20 4.08
CA LEU A 217 -13.28 -25.95 5.15
C LEU A 217 -13.68 -27.36 4.71
N ARG A 218 -14.26 -27.51 3.51
CA ARG A 218 -14.68 -28.81 2.99
C ARG A 218 -13.49 -29.74 2.72
N ASP A 219 -12.42 -29.20 2.16
CA ASP A 219 -11.26 -29.98 1.71
C ASP A 219 -10.18 -30.08 2.80
N SER A 220 -10.41 -29.46 3.96
CA SER A 220 -9.46 -29.37 5.09
C SER A 220 -8.11 -28.79 4.64
N GLY A 221 -8.19 -27.69 3.89
CA GLY A 221 -7.08 -27.00 3.25
C GLY A 221 -6.78 -25.64 3.86
N VAL A 222 -5.61 -25.12 3.54
CA VAL A 222 -5.14 -23.81 4.03
C VAL A 222 -5.29 -22.76 2.96
N ILE A 223 -5.86 -21.60 3.33
CA ILE A 223 -5.89 -20.41 2.50
C ILE A 223 -4.68 -19.55 2.87
N VAL A 224 -3.69 -19.50 1.98
CA VAL A 224 -2.53 -18.61 2.12
C VAL A 224 -2.84 -17.28 1.46
N ILE A 225 -2.72 -16.20 2.23
CA ILE A 225 -2.96 -14.83 1.78
C ILE A 225 -1.63 -14.05 1.89
N PRO A 226 -0.88 -13.91 0.78
CA PRO A 226 0.23 -12.99 0.72
C PRO A 226 -0.26 -11.57 0.91
N ALA A 227 0.25 -10.87 1.92
CA ALA A 227 -0.24 -9.54 2.25
C ALA A 227 0.85 -8.59 2.75
N PHE A 228 0.70 -7.30 2.42
CA PHE A 228 1.54 -6.24 2.98
C PHE A 228 1.15 -5.96 4.43
N SER A 229 2.13 -5.66 5.28
CA SER A 229 1.89 -5.44 6.71
C SER A 229 1.03 -4.19 7.01
N VAL A 230 0.88 -3.29 6.05
CA VAL A 230 0.06 -2.08 6.14
C VAL A 230 -0.89 -1.96 4.93
N GLY A 231 -2.17 -1.72 5.18
CA GLY A 231 -3.20 -1.47 4.17
C GLY A 231 -4.27 -2.55 4.11
N ARG A 232 -4.35 -3.28 2.99
CA ARG A 232 -5.51 -4.17 2.69
C ARG A 232 -5.56 -5.45 3.50
N THR A 233 -4.48 -5.84 4.18
CA THR A 233 -4.52 -6.89 5.21
C THR A 233 -5.62 -6.59 6.23
N GLN A 234 -5.70 -5.34 6.68
CA GLN A 234 -6.67 -4.94 7.70
C GLN A 234 -8.11 -4.98 7.16
N GLU A 235 -8.35 -4.60 5.91
CA GLU A 235 -9.68 -4.67 5.30
C GLU A 235 -10.12 -6.09 4.98
N LEU A 236 -9.23 -6.92 4.46
CA LEU A 236 -9.54 -8.31 4.20
C LEU A 236 -9.85 -9.04 5.51
N LEU A 237 -9.10 -8.79 6.57
CA LEU A 237 -9.39 -9.33 7.90
C LEU A 237 -10.74 -8.82 8.45
N PHE A 238 -11.11 -7.58 8.14
CA PHE A 238 -12.40 -7.00 8.51
C PHE A 238 -13.57 -7.73 7.82
N ASP A 239 -13.44 -8.04 6.53
CA ASP A 239 -14.44 -8.82 5.77
C ASP A 239 -14.48 -10.28 6.21
N ILE A 240 -13.33 -10.91 6.44
CA ILE A 240 -13.25 -12.28 6.95
C ILE A 240 -13.94 -12.37 8.32
N GLU A 241 -13.71 -11.42 9.23
CA GLU A 241 -14.39 -11.39 10.53
C GLU A 241 -15.91 -11.28 10.38
N GLN A 242 -16.37 -10.47 9.42
CA GLN A 242 -17.80 -10.37 9.11
C GLN A 242 -18.38 -11.70 8.66
N LEU A 243 -17.75 -12.36 7.68
CA LEU A 243 -18.23 -13.64 7.18
C LEU A 243 -18.19 -14.73 8.25
N ILE A 244 -17.14 -14.76 9.06
CA ILE A 244 -17.02 -15.70 10.19
C ILE A 244 -18.13 -15.48 11.21
N HIS A 245 -18.51 -14.23 11.47
CA HIS A 245 -19.59 -13.89 12.37
C HIS A 245 -20.97 -14.27 11.79
N GLU A 246 -21.26 -13.87 10.55
CA GLU A 246 -22.55 -14.10 9.89
C GLU A 246 -22.84 -15.59 9.66
N HIS A 247 -21.80 -16.38 9.39
CA HIS A 247 -21.91 -17.82 9.11
C HIS A 247 -21.52 -18.72 10.30
N ALA A 248 -21.25 -18.13 11.48
CA ALA A 248 -20.87 -18.85 12.70
C ALA A 248 -19.68 -19.83 12.51
N LEU A 249 -18.63 -19.42 11.79
CA LEU A 249 -17.48 -20.25 11.43
C LEU A 249 -16.34 -20.26 12.47
N GLN A 250 -16.54 -19.61 13.62
CA GLN A 250 -15.50 -19.28 14.60
C GLN A 250 -14.72 -20.49 15.11
N ASP A 251 -15.40 -21.60 15.36
CA ASP A 251 -14.79 -22.82 15.92
C ASP A 251 -14.14 -23.72 14.86
N SER A 252 -14.31 -23.39 13.58
CA SER A 252 -13.93 -24.24 12.45
C SER A 252 -12.73 -23.73 11.64
N LEU A 253 -12.36 -22.46 11.80
CA LEU A 253 -11.35 -21.82 10.94
C LEU A 253 -10.44 -20.85 11.72
N PRO A 254 -9.27 -21.30 12.21
CA PRO A 254 -8.28 -20.40 12.79
C PRO A 254 -7.78 -19.39 11.76
N ILE A 255 -7.75 -18.11 12.15
CA ILE A 255 -7.10 -17.05 11.39
C ILE A 255 -5.72 -16.80 12.01
N ILE A 256 -4.68 -16.94 11.22
CA ILE A 256 -3.29 -16.80 11.62
C ILE A 256 -2.73 -15.53 10.98
N LEU A 257 -2.21 -14.62 11.80
CA LEU A 257 -1.42 -13.49 11.34
C LEU A 257 0.06 -13.75 11.62
N ASP A 258 0.78 -14.16 10.57
CA ASP A 258 2.21 -14.46 10.65
C ASP A 258 3.07 -13.30 10.14
N SER A 259 2.93 -12.16 10.82
CA SER A 259 3.69 -10.94 10.53
C SER A 259 3.86 -10.08 11.80
N PRO A 260 5.06 -10.07 12.41
CA PRO A 260 5.33 -9.20 13.56
C PRO A 260 5.13 -7.71 13.25
N LEU A 261 5.43 -7.29 12.02
CA LEU A 261 5.21 -5.93 11.56
C LEU A 261 3.71 -5.61 11.46
N ALA A 262 2.89 -6.52 10.93
CA ALA A 262 1.44 -6.31 10.85
C ALA A 262 0.79 -6.10 12.23
N LYS A 263 1.30 -6.77 13.27
CA LYS A 263 0.87 -6.54 14.66
C LYS A 263 1.21 -5.13 15.15
N LYS A 264 2.44 -4.64 14.90
CA LYS A 264 2.84 -3.27 15.24
C LYS A 264 1.98 -2.23 14.50
N VAL A 265 1.81 -2.40 13.19
CA VAL A 265 0.99 -1.53 12.33
C VAL A 265 -0.46 -1.48 12.82
N THR A 266 -1.03 -2.63 13.13
CA THR A 266 -2.38 -2.73 13.69
C THR A 266 -2.57 -1.91 14.96
N ASN A 267 -1.59 -1.95 15.87
CA ASN A 267 -1.67 -1.16 17.10
C ASN A 267 -1.76 0.33 16.78
N THR A 268 -1.01 0.79 15.78
CA THR A 268 -1.12 2.16 15.26
C THR A 268 -2.51 2.42 14.68
N TYR A 269 -3.08 1.51 13.87
CA TYR A 269 -4.47 1.64 13.38
C TYR A 269 -5.47 1.84 14.53
N ARG A 270 -5.34 1.08 15.62
CA ARG A 270 -6.20 1.20 16.80
C ARG A 270 -6.05 2.54 17.52
N GLN A 271 -4.83 3.07 17.61
CA GLN A 271 -4.57 4.39 18.20
C GLN A 271 -5.27 5.51 17.41
N PHE A 272 -5.28 5.41 16.08
CA PHE A 272 -5.87 6.40 15.18
C PHE A 272 -7.31 6.08 14.75
N LYS A 273 -8.11 5.40 15.58
CA LYS A 273 -9.53 5.07 15.30
C LYS A 273 -10.41 6.25 14.88
N LYS A 274 -10.03 7.48 15.25
CA LYS A 274 -10.71 8.72 14.81
C LYS A 274 -10.69 8.89 13.29
N LEU A 275 -9.66 8.35 12.62
CA LEU A 275 -9.47 8.42 11.18
C LEU A 275 -10.20 7.31 10.41
N TRP A 276 -10.84 6.36 11.09
CA TRP A 276 -11.55 5.25 10.44
C TRP A 276 -12.82 5.73 9.72
N GLY A 277 -13.26 4.94 8.75
CA GLY A 277 -14.56 5.06 8.10
C GLY A 277 -15.73 4.96 9.09
N VAL A 278 -16.91 5.39 8.65
CA VAL A 278 -18.12 5.43 9.48
C VAL A 278 -18.49 4.01 9.94
N GLU A 279 -18.51 3.06 9.01
CA GLU A 279 -18.86 1.66 9.29
C GLU A 279 -17.94 1.02 10.35
N ALA A 280 -16.63 1.17 10.22
CA ALA A 280 -15.69 0.66 11.21
C ALA A 280 -15.87 1.28 12.60
N LYS A 281 -16.28 2.56 12.68
CA LYS A 281 -16.60 3.23 13.95
C LYS A 281 -17.89 2.66 14.56
N GLU A 282 -18.93 2.46 13.77
CA GLU A 282 -20.21 1.89 14.21
C GLU A 282 -20.01 0.45 14.74
N ARG A 283 -19.20 -0.38 14.08
CA ARG A 283 -18.90 -1.73 14.58
C ARG A 283 -18.20 -1.72 15.93
N LEU A 284 -17.28 -0.78 16.15
CA LEU A 284 -16.58 -0.63 17.42
C LEU A 284 -17.54 -0.24 18.55
N GLU A 285 -18.54 0.60 18.28
CA GLU A 285 -19.59 0.97 19.24
C GLU A 285 -20.46 -0.23 19.65
N HIS A 286 -20.65 -1.18 18.74
CA HIS A 286 -21.36 -2.44 19.01
C HIS A 286 -20.49 -3.52 19.68
N HIS A 287 -19.33 -3.17 20.23
CA HIS A 287 -18.36 -4.09 20.86
C HIS A 287 -17.86 -5.21 19.92
N ARG A 288 -18.02 -5.03 18.61
CA ARG A 288 -17.29 -5.85 17.63
C ARG A 288 -15.90 -5.27 17.49
N HIS A 289 -14.91 -6.14 17.47
CA HIS A 289 -13.51 -5.72 17.34
C HIS A 289 -12.94 -6.24 16.03
N PRO A 290 -13.34 -5.65 14.89
CA PRO A 290 -12.99 -6.18 13.57
C PRO A 290 -11.49 -6.10 13.24
N LEU A 291 -10.72 -5.35 14.04
CA LEU A 291 -9.26 -5.27 14.00
C LEU A 291 -8.63 -5.58 15.37
N ALA A 292 -9.31 -6.29 16.27
CA ALA A 292 -8.71 -6.62 17.56
C ALA A 292 -7.51 -7.54 17.40
N PHE A 293 -7.50 -8.41 16.39
CA PHE A 293 -6.60 -9.57 16.31
C PHE A 293 -6.67 -10.47 17.56
N ASP A 294 -7.55 -10.21 18.54
CA ASP A 294 -7.75 -11.04 19.71
C ASP A 294 -8.29 -12.43 19.32
N GLN A 295 -8.95 -12.53 18.16
CA GLN A 295 -9.35 -13.79 17.53
C GLN A 295 -8.27 -14.37 16.59
N CYS A 296 -7.25 -13.59 16.23
CA CYS A 296 -6.18 -14.03 15.33
C CYS A 296 -5.00 -14.61 16.12
N ILE A 297 -4.50 -15.76 15.68
CA ILE A 297 -3.28 -16.34 16.21
C ILE A 297 -2.10 -15.54 15.64
N THR A 298 -1.46 -14.70 16.46
CA THR A 298 -0.28 -13.93 16.05
C THR A 298 1.01 -14.72 16.27
N VAL A 299 1.89 -14.75 15.27
CA VAL A 299 3.17 -15.45 15.36
C VAL A 299 4.33 -14.46 15.45
N GLU A 300 5.04 -14.47 16.57
CA GLU A 300 6.13 -13.50 16.81
C GLU A 300 7.50 -14.06 16.45
N SER A 301 7.81 -15.28 16.89
CA SER A 301 9.14 -15.88 16.74
C SER A 301 9.29 -16.64 15.41
N HIS A 302 10.50 -16.67 14.88
CA HIS A 302 10.80 -17.48 13.70
C HIS A 302 10.64 -18.99 13.97
N THR A 303 10.94 -19.42 15.19
CA THR A 303 10.76 -20.82 15.61
C THR A 303 9.29 -21.24 15.55
N ASP A 304 8.38 -20.39 16.04
CA ASP A 304 6.94 -20.70 16.04
C ASP A 304 6.36 -20.64 14.62
N HIS A 305 6.86 -19.72 13.78
CA HIS A 305 6.57 -19.70 12.35
C HIS A 305 6.89 -21.04 11.68
N LEU A 306 8.11 -21.56 11.86
CA LEU A 306 8.49 -22.85 11.24
C LEU A 306 7.67 -24.03 11.77
N LYS A 307 7.34 -24.03 13.08
CA LYS A 307 6.44 -25.04 13.65
C LYS A 307 5.05 -24.97 13.02
N LEU A 308 4.54 -23.77 12.79
CA LEU A 308 3.22 -23.57 12.20
C LEU A 308 3.18 -24.01 10.73
N VAL A 309 4.18 -23.63 9.93
CA VAL A 309 4.34 -24.12 8.55
C VAL A 309 4.35 -25.64 8.52
N ASN A 310 5.17 -26.28 9.37
CA ASN A 310 5.26 -27.74 9.43
C ASN A 310 3.94 -28.40 9.88
N ARG A 311 3.26 -27.81 10.88
CA ARG A 311 1.94 -28.28 11.33
C ARG A 311 0.97 -28.25 10.16
N LEU A 312 0.74 -27.09 9.56
CA LEU A 312 -0.22 -26.93 8.46
C LEU A 312 0.11 -27.78 7.22
N ALA A 313 1.39 -28.03 6.94
CA ALA A 313 1.79 -28.90 5.83
C ALA A 313 1.61 -30.40 6.14
N SER A 314 1.68 -30.79 7.41
CA SER A 314 1.57 -32.20 7.84
C SER A 314 0.19 -32.59 8.36
N THR A 315 -0.62 -31.61 8.73
CA THR A 315 -2.00 -31.79 9.18
C THR A 315 -2.98 -31.38 8.08
N ALA A 316 -4.11 -32.06 8.00
CA ALA A 316 -5.25 -31.61 7.22
C ALA A 316 -6.09 -30.64 8.06
N GLU A 317 -5.49 -29.56 8.53
CA GLU A 317 -6.16 -28.55 9.35
C GLU A 317 -6.53 -27.36 8.48
N ALA A 318 -7.83 -27.06 8.41
CA ALA A 318 -8.28 -25.86 7.72
C ALA A 318 -7.80 -24.62 8.47
N ALA A 319 -7.26 -23.64 7.76
CA ALA A 319 -6.82 -22.37 8.35
C ALA A 319 -6.75 -21.26 7.31
N ILE A 320 -6.85 -20.02 7.76
CA ILE A 320 -6.47 -18.84 6.98
C ILE A 320 -5.12 -18.35 7.51
N VAL A 321 -4.13 -18.21 6.63
CA VAL A 321 -2.80 -17.68 6.97
C VAL A 321 -2.57 -16.40 6.21
N VAL A 322 -2.45 -15.29 6.94
CA VAL A 322 -2.02 -14.00 6.39
C VAL A 322 -0.55 -13.78 6.73
N ALA A 323 0.31 -13.69 5.71
CA ALA A 323 1.75 -13.58 5.88
C ALA A 323 2.38 -12.61 4.87
N ALA A 324 3.44 -11.93 5.31
CA ALA A 324 4.23 -11.03 4.47
C ALA A 324 5.35 -11.77 3.72
N SER A 325 5.79 -11.32 2.54
CA SER A 325 5.40 -10.07 1.84
C SER A 325 4.26 -10.23 0.82
N GLY A 326 3.56 -9.13 0.51
CA GLY A 326 2.38 -9.13 -0.36
C GLY A 326 2.61 -9.56 -1.81
N MET A 327 3.85 -9.47 -2.31
CA MET A 327 4.23 -9.89 -3.66
C MET A 327 5.09 -11.17 -3.70
N CYS A 328 5.23 -11.83 -2.55
CA CYS A 328 5.97 -13.09 -2.40
C CYS A 328 7.48 -13.03 -2.73
N GLU A 329 8.09 -11.86 -2.77
CA GLU A 329 9.54 -11.69 -3.01
C GLU A 329 10.42 -12.06 -1.81
N GLY A 330 9.80 -12.37 -0.67
CA GLY A 330 10.50 -12.73 0.55
C GLY A 330 9.57 -12.80 1.75
N GLY A 331 10.16 -12.85 2.94
CA GLY A 331 9.41 -12.93 4.19
C GLY A 331 8.83 -14.33 4.46
N ARG A 332 7.94 -14.39 5.44
CA ARG A 332 7.38 -15.65 5.98
C ARG A 332 6.43 -16.34 5.02
N VAL A 333 5.78 -15.60 4.12
CA VAL A 333 4.86 -16.17 3.12
C VAL A 333 5.55 -17.19 2.22
N VAL A 334 6.83 -17.00 1.93
CA VAL A 334 7.61 -17.88 1.05
C VAL A 334 7.69 -19.29 1.62
N ASN A 335 7.85 -19.43 2.94
CA ASN A 335 7.89 -20.74 3.60
C ASN A 335 6.52 -21.44 3.54
N TYR A 336 5.41 -20.69 3.65
CA TYR A 336 4.07 -21.24 3.44
C TYR A 336 3.87 -21.70 1.99
N LEU A 337 4.25 -20.86 1.01
CA LEU A 337 4.12 -21.19 -0.41
C LEU A 337 4.94 -22.44 -0.78
N GLU A 338 6.20 -22.52 -0.35
CA GLU A 338 7.04 -23.70 -0.59
C GLU A 338 6.39 -24.98 -0.05
N ALA A 339 5.81 -24.92 1.14
CA ALA A 339 5.23 -26.08 1.81
C ALA A 339 3.83 -26.47 1.28
N LEU A 340 3.00 -25.48 0.90
CA LEU A 340 1.57 -25.68 0.67
C LEU A 340 1.16 -25.67 -0.80
N LEU A 341 1.91 -25.01 -1.71
CA LEU A 341 1.61 -24.99 -3.15
C LEU A 341 1.50 -26.38 -3.79
N PRO A 342 2.28 -27.41 -3.41
CA PRO A 342 2.22 -28.73 -4.05
C PRO A 342 0.95 -29.54 -3.77
N ASP A 343 0.08 -29.09 -2.87
CA ASP A 343 -1.16 -29.76 -2.49
C ASP A 343 -2.39 -29.00 -3.01
N LYS A 344 -3.28 -29.71 -3.70
CA LYS A 344 -4.48 -29.18 -4.35
C LYS A 344 -5.60 -28.79 -3.37
N ARG A 345 -5.51 -29.22 -2.11
CA ARG A 345 -6.47 -28.85 -1.05
C ARG A 345 -6.32 -27.39 -0.66
N ASN A 346 -5.14 -26.82 -0.87
CA ASN A 346 -4.82 -25.48 -0.44
C ASN A 346 -5.20 -24.44 -1.50
N ASP A 347 -5.37 -23.22 -1.03
CA ASP A 347 -5.72 -22.06 -1.83
C ASP A 347 -4.66 -20.97 -1.60
N VAL A 348 -4.32 -20.23 -2.64
CA VAL A 348 -3.53 -18.99 -2.55
C VAL A 348 -4.40 -17.85 -3.03
N LEU A 349 -4.65 -16.87 -2.16
CA LEU A 349 -5.49 -15.72 -2.45
C LEU A 349 -4.64 -14.45 -2.55
N PHE A 350 -4.51 -13.92 -3.77
CA PHE A 350 -3.92 -12.61 -4.02
C PHE A 350 -4.97 -11.51 -3.91
N ALA A 351 -4.82 -10.66 -2.90
CA ALA A 351 -5.72 -9.54 -2.60
C ALA A 351 -5.18 -8.17 -3.06
N GLY A 352 -3.99 -8.10 -3.64
CA GLY A 352 -3.35 -6.85 -4.09
C GLY A 352 -2.57 -6.99 -5.38
N TYR A 353 -2.08 -5.86 -5.89
CA TYR A 353 -1.30 -5.81 -7.13
C TYR A 353 -0.04 -6.70 -7.03
N GLN A 354 0.27 -7.41 -8.13
CA GLN A 354 1.48 -8.24 -8.25
C GLN A 354 2.33 -7.69 -9.39
N ALA A 355 3.41 -7.00 -9.04
CA ALA A 355 4.31 -6.38 -10.02
C ALA A 355 4.97 -7.43 -10.91
N GLU A 356 5.27 -7.05 -12.15
CA GLU A 356 5.99 -7.90 -13.10
C GLU A 356 7.35 -8.35 -12.55
N GLY A 357 7.76 -9.55 -12.93
CA GLY A 357 8.98 -10.20 -12.46
C GLY A 357 8.87 -10.93 -11.10
N THR A 358 7.89 -10.59 -10.26
CA THR A 358 7.75 -11.14 -8.89
C THR A 358 7.30 -12.61 -8.87
N LEU A 359 7.60 -13.33 -7.78
CA LEU A 359 7.11 -14.68 -7.53
C LEU A 359 5.58 -14.72 -7.50
N GLY A 360 4.95 -13.74 -6.83
CA GLY A 360 3.50 -13.67 -6.72
C GLY A 360 2.83 -13.54 -8.08
N ARG A 361 3.35 -12.69 -8.98
CA ARG A 361 2.87 -12.55 -10.36
C ARG A 361 2.99 -13.85 -11.14
N ARG A 362 4.10 -14.58 -11.04
CA ARG A 362 4.26 -15.87 -11.73
C ARG A 362 3.26 -16.93 -11.29
N ILE A 363 2.93 -16.97 -9.99
CA ILE A 363 1.91 -17.88 -9.46
C ILE A 363 0.53 -17.42 -9.97
N GLN A 364 0.25 -16.12 -9.92
CA GLN A 364 -1.00 -15.52 -10.38
C GLN A 364 -1.26 -15.79 -11.88
N ASP A 365 -0.24 -15.73 -12.71
CA ASP A 365 -0.31 -15.98 -14.15
C ASP A 365 -0.47 -17.48 -14.51
N GLY A 366 -0.53 -18.36 -13.50
CA GLY A 366 -0.85 -19.78 -13.68
C GLY A 366 0.34 -20.68 -14.01
N ALA A 367 1.55 -20.34 -13.56
CA ALA A 367 2.72 -21.19 -13.78
C ALA A 367 2.57 -22.57 -13.11
N ASP A 368 2.78 -23.66 -13.86
CA ASP A 368 2.73 -25.04 -13.32
C ASP A 368 3.79 -25.32 -12.23
N SER A 369 4.89 -24.57 -12.26
CA SER A 369 5.95 -24.63 -11.25
C SER A 369 6.68 -23.31 -11.15
N VAL A 370 7.12 -22.99 -9.93
CA VAL A 370 7.89 -21.79 -9.60
C VAL A 370 9.19 -22.16 -8.89
N LEU A 371 10.17 -21.26 -8.92
CA LEU A 371 11.44 -21.42 -8.20
C LEU A 371 11.35 -20.65 -6.88
N ILE A 372 11.45 -21.35 -5.76
CA ILE A 372 11.44 -20.77 -4.41
C ILE A 372 12.72 -21.23 -3.71
N GLU A 373 13.55 -20.28 -3.28
CA GLU A 373 14.84 -20.55 -2.61
C GLU A 373 15.71 -21.60 -3.33
N GLY A 374 15.73 -21.56 -4.66
CA GLY A 374 16.49 -22.49 -5.51
C GLY A 374 15.85 -23.87 -5.71
N LYS A 375 14.67 -24.13 -5.13
CA LYS A 375 13.90 -25.36 -5.30
C LYS A 375 12.74 -25.14 -6.26
N ARG A 376 12.51 -26.11 -7.15
CA ARG A 376 11.34 -26.09 -8.04
C ARG A 376 10.12 -26.66 -7.30
N VAL A 377 9.13 -25.82 -7.08
CA VAL A 377 7.88 -26.13 -6.38
C VAL A 377 6.76 -26.23 -7.42
N LYS A 378 5.95 -27.29 -7.36
CA LYS A 378 4.77 -27.43 -8.22
C LYS A 378 3.62 -26.60 -7.69
N VAL A 379 2.90 -25.92 -8.57
CA VAL A 379 1.69 -25.17 -8.22
C VAL A 379 0.50 -26.10 -8.48
N LYS A 380 -0.05 -26.70 -7.43
CA LYS A 380 -1.29 -27.50 -7.49
C LYS A 380 -2.43 -26.89 -6.67
N ALA A 381 -2.09 -26.08 -5.67
CA ALA A 381 -3.04 -25.26 -4.95
C ALA A 381 -3.87 -24.41 -5.93
N GLN A 382 -5.12 -24.13 -5.58
CA GLN A 382 -5.93 -23.21 -6.37
C GLN A 382 -5.44 -21.79 -6.18
N VAL A 383 -5.33 -21.04 -7.27
CA VAL A 383 -4.86 -19.65 -7.24
C VAL A 383 -6.03 -18.74 -7.52
N HIS A 384 -6.30 -17.83 -6.58
CA HIS A 384 -7.38 -16.86 -6.65
C HIS A 384 -6.81 -15.45 -6.70
N THR A 385 -7.43 -14.60 -7.51
CA THR A 385 -7.17 -13.17 -7.51
C THR A 385 -8.46 -12.42 -7.28
N MET A 386 -8.46 -11.56 -6.27
CA MET A 386 -9.60 -10.75 -5.87
C MET A 386 -9.20 -9.28 -5.92
N SER A 387 -9.28 -8.68 -7.11
CA SER A 387 -8.93 -7.28 -7.33
C SER A 387 -9.84 -6.32 -6.58
N GLY A 388 -11.05 -6.74 -6.19
CA GLY A 388 -11.93 -5.97 -5.30
C GLY A 388 -11.36 -5.70 -3.91
N TYR A 389 -10.23 -6.30 -3.54
CA TYR A 389 -9.46 -5.98 -2.33
C TYR A 389 -8.23 -5.09 -2.60
N SER A 390 -8.08 -4.57 -3.82
CA SER A 390 -7.00 -3.63 -4.16
C SER A 390 -7.05 -2.39 -3.26
N ALA A 391 -5.86 -1.85 -2.95
CA ALA A 391 -5.73 -0.62 -2.18
C ALA A 391 -5.95 0.65 -3.00
N HIS A 392 -5.96 0.53 -4.32
CA HIS A 392 -6.02 1.65 -5.24
C HIS A 392 -7.41 1.82 -5.83
N SER A 393 -7.80 3.07 -6.08
CA SER A 393 -8.95 3.44 -6.88
C SER A 393 -8.91 2.73 -8.23
N ASP A 394 -10.07 2.27 -8.70
CA ASP A 394 -10.20 1.78 -10.07
C ASP A 394 -10.34 2.94 -11.08
N MET A 395 -10.44 2.62 -12.36
CA MET A 395 -10.60 3.61 -13.42
C MET A 395 -11.81 4.54 -13.20
N ASN A 396 -12.94 4.03 -12.69
CA ASN A 396 -14.13 4.84 -12.47
C ASN A 396 -13.94 5.80 -11.29
N ASP A 397 -13.36 5.32 -10.19
CA ASP A 397 -13.02 6.13 -9.03
C ASP A 397 -12.03 7.25 -9.39
N LEU A 398 -11.00 6.93 -10.19
CA LEU A 398 -10.02 7.91 -10.68
C LEU A 398 -10.67 8.98 -11.58
N ILE A 399 -11.51 8.57 -12.54
CA ILE A 399 -12.27 9.50 -13.39
C ILE A 399 -13.21 10.35 -12.53
N GLN A 400 -13.89 9.77 -11.55
CA GLN A 400 -14.77 10.49 -10.64
C GLN A 400 -14.00 11.51 -9.81
N PHE A 401 -12.79 11.15 -9.33
CA PHE A 401 -11.94 12.04 -8.56
C PHE A 401 -11.55 13.29 -9.38
N VAL A 402 -11.23 13.13 -10.67
CA VAL A 402 -10.92 14.24 -11.58
C VAL A 402 -12.16 15.06 -11.93
N THR A 403 -13.28 14.39 -12.26
CA THR A 403 -14.49 15.05 -12.77
C THR A 403 -15.29 15.77 -11.70
N ALA A 404 -15.13 15.41 -10.43
CA ALA A 404 -15.76 16.09 -9.31
C ALA A 404 -15.01 17.37 -8.85
N ILE A 405 -13.86 17.71 -9.45
CA ILE A 405 -13.19 18.99 -9.21
C ILE A 405 -14.04 20.11 -9.83
N PRO A 406 -14.54 21.10 -9.05
CA PRO A 406 -15.52 22.08 -9.54
C PRO A 406 -15.07 22.88 -10.76
N THR A 407 -13.78 23.20 -10.84
CA THR A 407 -13.16 23.82 -12.02
C THR A 407 -12.18 22.84 -12.62
N PRO A 408 -12.34 22.44 -13.91
CA PRO A 408 -11.42 21.53 -14.56
C PRO A 408 -9.96 22.00 -14.44
N PRO A 409 -9.01 21.10 -14.09
CA PRO A 409 -7.60 21.44 -14.09
C PRO A 409 -7.12 21.90 -15.46
N LYS A 410 -6.10 22.78 -15.48
CA LYS A 410 -5.44 23.22 -16.72
C LYS A 410 -4.73 22.04 -17.39
N GLU A 411 -4.11 21.18 -16.58
CA GLU A 411 -3.44 19.94 -16.99
C GLU A 411 -3.64 18.85 -15.92
N VAL A 412 -3.83 17.61 -16.38
CA VAL A 412 -3.83 16.39 -15.56
C VAL A 412 -2.65 15.51 -16.01
N HIS A 413 -1.70 15.28 -15.11
CA HIS A 413 -0.51 14.46 -15.33
C HIS A 413 -0.75 13.07 -14.74
N LEU A 414 -0.62 12.04 -15.58
CA LEU A 414 -0.73 10.65 -15.13
C LEU A 414 0.64 10.12 -14.70
N ILE A 415 0.73 9.69 -13.45
CA ILE A 415 1.93 9.13 -12.81
C ILE A 415 1.55 7.78 -12.17
N HIS A 416 2.51 7.07 -11.59
CA HIS A 416 2.27 5.87 -10.78
C HIS A 416 1.43 4.80 -11.49
N GLY A 417 1.93 4.29 -12.61
CA GLY A 417 1.18 3.34 -13.42
C GLY A 417 1.97 2.86 -14.64
N GLU A 418 1.66 1.64 -15.06
CA GLU A 418 2.21 1.03 -16.26
C GLU A 418 1.70 1.75 -17.52
N GLU A 419 2.43 1.59 -18.62
CA GLU A 419 2.15 2.29 -19.88
C GLU A 419 0.71 2.06 -20.37
N ASP A 420 0.24 0.81 -20.34
CA ASP A 420 -1.12 0.46 -20.80
C ASP A 420 -2.21 1.03 -19.88
N SER A 421 -1.97 1.02 -18.57
CA SER A 421 -2.88 1.60 -17.59
C SER A 421 -3.00 3.11 -17.74
N LYS A 422 -1.86 3.80 -17.91
CA LYS A 422 -1.80 5.23 -18.19
C LYS A 422 -2.49 5.60 -19.49
N LYS A 423 -2.23 4.86 -20.57
CA LYS A 423 -2.87 5.11 -21.88
C LYS A 423 -4.38 4.95 -21.82
N ALA A 424 -4.87 3.94 -21.11
CA ALA A 424 -6.32 3.72 -20.95
C ALA A 424 -6.98 4.90 -20.23
N LEU A 425 -6.46 5.29 -19.06
CA LEU A 425 -7.00 6.42 -18.30
C LEU A 425 -6.88 7.74 -19.06
N TYR A 426 -5.74 7.96 -19.74
CA TYR A 426 -5.52 9.11 -20.62
C TYR A 426 -6.62 9.21 -21.66
N GLN A 427 -6.92 8.13 -22.37
CA GLN A 427 -7.94 8.13 -23.41
C GLN A 427 -9.33 8.47 -22.86
N GLN A 428 -9.68 7.98 -21.67
CA GLN A 428 -10.95 8.32 -21.02
C GLN A 428 -11.03 9.81 -20.67
N LEU A 429 -9.99 10.37 -20.08
CA LEU A 429 -9.98 11.78 -19.69
C LEU A 429 -9.96 12.73 -20.89
N ILE A 430 -9.22 12.39 -21.97
CA ILE A 430 -9.27 13.12 -23.24
C ILE A 430 -10.69 13.10 -23.84
N ASN A 431 -11.37 11.96 -23.82
CA ASN A 431 -12.74 11.84 -24.32
C ASN A 431 -13.74 12.70 -23.51
N LEU A 432 -13.44 12.95 -22.23
CA LEU A 432 -14.20 13.83 -21.35
C LEU A 432 -13.81 15.32 -21.50
N GLY A 433 -12.86 15.64 -22.38
CA GLY A 433 -12.45 17.02 -22.69
C GLY A 433 -11.36 17.60 -21.78
N TYR A 434 -10.68 16.76 -20.99
CA TYR A 434 -9.56 17.21 -20.16
C TYR A 434 -8.27 17.33 -20.97
N ASN A 435 -7.39 18.24 -20.55
CA ASN A 435 -6.03 18.32 -21.08
C ASN A 435 -5.11 17.42 -20.23
N CYS A 436 -4.59 16.35 -20.82
CA CYS A 436 -3.82 15.34 -20.11
C CYS A 436 -2.38 15.21 -20.63
N VAL A 437 -1.47 14.81 -19.73
CA VAL A 437 -0.05 14.60 -20.00
C VAL A 437 0.39 13.23 -19.45
N LEU A 438 1.21 12.51 -20.22
CA LEU A 438 1.74 11.16 -19.91
C LEU A 438 3.16 11.13 -19.31
#